data_AF-A0A8H5KZP7-F1
#
_entry.id   AF-A0A8H5KZP7-F1
#
_cell.length_a   1.000
_cell.length_b   1.000
_cell.length_c   1.000
_cell.angle_alpha   90.00
_cell.angle_beta   90.00
_cell.angle_gamma   90.00
#
_symmetry.space_group_name_H-M   'P 1'
#
loop_
_entity.id
_entity.type
_entity.pdbx_description
1 polymer ?
#
loop_
_entity_poly.entity_id
_entity_poly.type
_entity_poly.pdbx_seq_one_letter_code
_entity_poly.pdbx_strand_id
1 'polypeptide(L)'
;MQFSITAIVLGLTAVASAGIVDTEGVRNAPRSAVLITRQNGQNGGRPVPSGECCVANTSLKQDACTASNGQAGRCVPGGNNCGGRLSCVAQANLECDANVIERGKDLCRAKAANGLFDGGNIIQNLSQASVN
;
A
#
# COMPACT_ATOMS: atom_id res chain seq x y z
N MET A 1 58.08 -5.03 -33.27
CA MET A 1 58.21 -5.89 -32.09
C MET A 1 57.60 -5.11 -30.93
N GLN A 2 56.42 -5.54 -30.44
CA GLN A 2 56.18 -6.02 -29.06
C GLN A 2 56.64 -4.99 -28.02
N PHE A 3 55.76 -4.42 -27.18
CA PHE A 3 55.20 -4.95 -25.94
C PHE A 3 54.02 -4.03 -25.54
N SER A 4 53.00 -4.36 -24.76
CA SER A 4 52.46 -5.59 -24.19
C SER A 4 51.05 -5.23 -23.73
N ILE A 5 50.12 -6.13 -23.98
CA ILE A 5 48.75 -6.10 -23.45
C ILE A 5 48.83 -6.75 -22.06
N THR A 6 48.86 -5.99 -20.96
CA THR A 6 48.62 -6.55 -19.60
C THR A 6 48.50 -5.46 -18.52
N ALA A 7 47.52 -5.66 -17.63
CA ALA A 7 47.16 -4.91 -16.41
C ALA A 7 46.39 -3.61 -16.69
N ILE A 8 45.05 -3.56 -16.73
CA ILE A 8 44.04 -4.09 -15.79
C ILE A 8 44.46 -3.83 -14.33
N VAL A 9 43.53 -3.29 -13.57
CA VAL A 9 43.48 -3.12 -12.10
C VAL A 9 43.70 -1.68 -11.61
N LEU A 10 42.72 -1.27 -10.80
CA LEU A 10 42.61 -0.12 -9.88
C LEU A 10 41.91 1.13 -10.42
N GLY A 11 40.61 1.22 -10.06
CA GLY A 11 39.93 2.51 -9.98
C GLY A 11 38.41 2.50 -9.87
N LEU A 12 37.73 1.35 -9.78
CA LEU A 12 36.28 1.34 -9.55
C LEU A 12 35.99 1.58 -8.06
N THR A 13 35.97 2.84 -7.65
CA THR A 13 35.34 3.23 -6.38
C THR A 13 33.84 3.04 -6.52
N ALA A 14 33.35 1.84 -6.22
CA ALA A 14 31.94 1.63 -5.98
C ALA A 14 31.57 2.44 -4.74
N VAL A 15 30.93 3.60 -4.93
CA VAL A 15 30.29 4.33 -3.85
C VAL A 15 29.14 3.45 -3.38
N ALA A 16 29.37 2.65 -2.34
CA ALA A 16 28.37 1.85 -1.67
C ALA A 16 27.47 2.76 -0.82
N SER A 17 26.69 3.62 -1.47
CA SER A 17 25.64 4.40 -0.82
C SER A 17 24.36 3.55 -0.73
N ALA A 18 24.33 2.55 0.14
CA ALA A 18 23.12 1.74 0.31
C ALA A 18 22.97 1.20 1.73
N GLY A 19 22.40 1.99 2.63
CA GLY A 19 21.95 1.42 3.91
C GLY A 19 21.30 2.39 4.88
N ILE A 20 21.77 3.64 4.89
CA ILE A 20 21.33 4.66 5.83
C ILE A 20 20.53 5.73 5.10
N VAL A 21 19.27 5.85 5.50
CA VAL A 21 18.39 6.96 5.12
C VAL A 21 18.25 7.82 6.36
N ASP A 22 18.95 8.94 6.39
CA ASP A 22 18.74 9.97 7.39
C ASP A 22 17.51 10.79 6.97
N THR A 23 16.38 10.52 7.61
CA THR A 23 15.19 11.38 7.56
C THR A 23 15.01 12.00 8.93
N GLU A 24 14.82 13.32 8.97
CA GLU A 24 14.60 14.14 10.17
C GLU A 24 13.88 13.36 11.29
N GLY A 25 14.61 13.03 12.37
CA GLY A 25 14.09 12.31 13.55
C GLY A 25 14.42 10.82 13.67
N VAL A 26 15.01 10.17 12.66
CA VAL A 26 15.41 8.75 12.73
C VAL A 26 16.90 8.60 12.36
N ARG A 27 17.75 8.38 13.37
CA ARG A 27 19.19 8.13 13.17
C ARG A 27 19.46 6.62 13.18
N ASN A 28 20.28 6.16 12.23
CA ASN A 28 20.84 4.81 12.21
C ASN A 28 19.82 3.65 12.11
N ALA A 29 18.64 3.88 11.54
CA ALA A 29 17.65 2.83 11.32
C ALA A 29 17.92 2.12 9.98
N PRO A 30 17.82 0.78 9.91
CA PRO A 30 17.86 0.08 8.64
C PRO A 30 16.72 0.58 7.77
N ARG A 31 16.94 0.71 6.45
CA ARG A 31 15.90 1.12 5.47
C ARG A 31 14.54 0.44 5.70
N SER A 32 14.55 -0.83 6.11
CA SER A 32 13.34 -1.59 6.41
C SER A 32 12.56 -1.03 7.60
N ALA A 33 13.23 -0.55 8.65
CA ALA A 33 12.57 0.09 9.79
C ALA A 33 11.99 1.46 9.42
N VAL A 34 12.70 2.23 8.58
CA VAL A 34 12.17 3.50 8.04
C VAL A 34 10.96 3.27 7.14
N LEU A 35 11.00 2.24 6.27
CA LEU A 35 9.87 1.83 5.43
C LEU A 35 8.65 1.44 6.28
N ILE A 36 8.84 0.61 7.31
CA ILE A 36 7.76 0.22 8.23
C ILE A 36 7.17 1.44 8.93
N THR A 37 7.99 2.37 9.45
CA THR A 37 7.49 3.59 10.13
C THR A 37 6.72 4.52 9.17
N ARG A 38 7.21 4.71 7.93
CA ARG A 38 6.53 5.53 6.91
C ARG A 38 5.22 4.90 6.46
N GLN A 39 5.19 3.57 6.31
CA GLN A 39 3.98 2.82 6.00
C GLN A 39 2.98 2.88 7.16
N ASN A 40 3.44 2.72 8.40
CA ASN A 40 2.60 2.79 9.60
C ASN A 40 1.92 4.16 9.73
N GLY A 41 2.59 5.24 9.33
CA GLY A 41 2.01 6.59 9.27
C GLY A 41 0.82 6.72 8.32
N GLN A 42 0.73 5.90 7.27
CA GLN A 42 -0.37 5.97 6.28
C GLN A 42 -1.70 5.49 6.85
N ASN A 43 -1.66 4.57 7.82
CA ASN A 43 -2.83 4.06 8.52
C ASN A 43 -2.83 4.51 9.98
N GLY A 44 -2.33 5.71 10.29
CA GLY A 44 -2.40 6.28 11.64
C GLY A 44 -1.78 5.39 12.73
N GLY A 45 -0.65 4.74 12.43
CA GLY A 45 0.05 3.83 13.34
C GLY A 45 -0.37 2.36 13.25
N ARG A 46 -1.21 1.99 12.26
CA ARG A 46 -1.55 0.59 11.94
C ARG A 46 -0.73 0.03 10.77
N PRO A 47 -0.49 -1.29 10.73
CA PRO A 47 0.20 -1.93 9.61
C PRO A 47 -0.46 -1.64 8.25
N VAL A 48 0.36 -1.55 7.20
CA VAL A 48 -0.10 -1.53 5.80
C VAL A 48 -0.10 -2.97 5.29
N PRO A 49 -1.25 -3.65 5.21
CA PRO A 49 -1.30 -5.03 4.76
C PRO A 49 -0.86 -5.17 3.30
N SER A 50 -0.31 -6.33 2.97
CA SER A 50 -0.05 -6.73 1.59
C SER A 50 -0.76 -8.04 1.25
N GLY A 51 -1.30 -8.15 0.04
CA GLY A 51 -2.07 -9.30 -0.45
C GLY A 51 -3.52 -8.96 -0.81
N GLU A 52 -4.41 -9.97 -0.82
CA GLU A 52 -5.82 -9.78 -1.19
C GLU A 52 -6.69 -9.26 -0.04
N CYS A 53 -6.26 -9.50 1.20
CA CYS A 53 -7.06 -9.24 2.39
C CYS A 53 -6.30 -8.37 3.37
N CYS A 54 -7.03 -7.45 4.00
CA CYS A 54 -6.48 -6.62 5.06
C CYS A 54 -6.42 -7.37 6.39
N VAL A 55 -5.69 -6.82 7.37
CA VAL A 55 -5.50 -7.44 8.68
C VAL A 55 -6.81 -7.38 9.46
N ALA A 56 -7.37 -8.53 9.82
CA ALA A 56 -8.60 -8.56 10.61
C ALA A 56 -8.43 -7.89 11.96
N ASN A 57 -9.47 -7.19 12.40
CA ASN A 57 -9.53 -6.49 13.69
C ASN A 57 -8.44 -5.42 13.89
N THR A 58 -7.58 -5.18 12.90
CA THR A 58 -6.53 -4.16 12.94
C THR A 58 -6.77 -3.12 11.86
N SER A 59 -6.91 -3.53 10.60
CA SER A 59 -7.16 -2.61 9.49
C SER A 59 -8.57 -2.03 9.55
N LEU A 60 -8.67 -0.74 9.27
CA LEU A 60 -9.92 0.00 9.20
C LEU A 60 -10.33 0.20 7.75
N LYS A 61 -11.62 0.52 7.51
CA LYS A 61 -12.07 0.91 6.18
C LYS A 61 -11.26 2.11 5.70
N GLN A 62 -10.93 2.10 4.42
CA GLN A 62 -10.08 3.08 3.71
C GLN A 62 -8.59 3.07 4.08
N ASP A 63 -8.13 2.18 4.96
CA ASP A 63 -6.69 2.02 5.21
C ASP A 63 -5.94 1.70 3.92
N ALA A 64 -4.75 2.26 3.77
CA ALA A 64 -3.83 1.93 2.70
C ALA A 64 -3.37 0.47 2.82
N CYS A 65 -3.26 -0.19 1.68
CA CYS A 65 -2.75 -1.54 1.57
C CYS A 65 -1.97 -1.71 0.25
N THR A 66 -1.23 -2.79 0.12
CA THR A 66 -0.58 -3.22 -1.13
C THR A 66 -1.34 -4.42 -1.67
N ALA A 67 -2.07 -4.26 -2.77
CA ALA A 67 -2.84 -5.35 -3.36
C ALA A 67 -1.91 -6.49 -3.85
N SER A 68 -2.45 -7.69 -4.07
CA SER A 68 -1.66 -8.86 -4.50
C SER A 68 -0.87 -8.68 -5.79
N ASN A 69 -1.26 -7.72 -6.63
CA ASN A 69 -0.52 -7.33 -7.83
C ASN A 69 0.63 -6.32 -7.55
N GLY A 70 0.96 -6.07 -6.29
CA GLY A 70 1.99 -5.11 -5.86
C GLY A 70 1.59 -3.64 -5.95
N GLN A 71 0.36 -3.33 -6.36
CA GLN A 71 -0.11 -1.96 -6.51
C GLN A 71 -0.61 -1.38 -5.19
N ALA A 72 -0.51 -0.06 -5.04
CA ALA A 72 -1.15 0.65 -3.95
C ALA A 72 -2.69 0.50 -4.06
N GLY A 73 -3.32 0.26 -2.91
CA GLY A 73 -4.75 0.00 -2.81
C GLY A 73 -5.32 0.44 -1.48
N ARG A 74 -6.59 0.09 -1.26
CA ARG A 74 -7.31 0.37 -0.02
C ARG A 74 -8.05 -0.84 0.53
N CYS A 75 -8.17 -0.84 1.85
CA CYS A 75 -9.00 -1.74 2.62
C CYS A 75 -10.46 -1.33 2.50
N VAL A 76 -11.22 -2.03 1.67
CA VAL A 76 -12.64 -1.76 1.41
C VAL A 76 -13.51 -2.97 1.79
N PRO A 77 -14.80 -2.75 2.11
CA PRO A 77 -15.69 -3.87 2.42
C PRO A 77 -16.09 -4.60 1.12
N GLY A 78 -15.69 -5.86 0.97
CA GLY A 78 -15.93 -6.68 -0.22
C GLY A 78 -14.91 -6.48 -1.35
N GLY A 79 -15.04 -7.22 -2.45
CA GLY A 79 -14.12 -7.22 -3.60
C GLY A 79 -13.30 -8.50 -3.74
N ASN A 80 -12.77 -9.03 -2.64
CA ASN A 80 -12.04 -10.30 -2.59
C ASN A 80 -12.69 -11.26 -1.57
N ASN A 81 -12.39 -12.55 -1.68
CA ASN A 81 -12.90 -13.55 -0.74
C ASN A 81 -12.08 -13.57 0.56
N CYS A 82 -12.38 -12.64 1.45
CA CYS A 82 -11.65 -12.46 2.71
C CYS A 82 -12.39 -12.95 3.96
N GLY A 83 -13.44 -13.76 3.80
CA GLY A 83 -14.14 -14.41 4.92
C GLY A 83 -14.70 -13.45 5.98
N GLY A 84 -15.24 -12.29 5.55
CA GLY A 84 -15.77 -11.25 6.44
C GLY A 84 -14.76 -10.16 6.83
N ARG A 85 -13.50 -10.28 6.40
CA ARG A 85 -12.49 -9.22 6.55
C ARG A 85 -12.57 -8.21 5.41
N LEU A 86 -11.94 -7.04 5.60
CA LEU A 86 -11.79 -6.06 4.53
C LEU A 86 -10.89 -6.62 3.42
N SER A 87 -11.24 -6.32 2.17
CA SER A 87 -10.44 -6.68 1.01
C SER A 87 -9.43 -5.58 0.72
N CYS A 88 -8.22 -5.94 0.34
CA CYS A 88 -7.25 -5.02 -0.21
C CYS A 88 -7.39 -4.97 -1.73
N VAL A 89 -7.91 -3.85 -2.23
CA VAL A 89 -8.19 -3.68 -3.66
C VAL A 89 -7.33 -2.55 -4.22
N ALA A 90 -6.66 -2.81 -5.34
CA ALA A 90 -5.81 -1.83 -6.00
C ALA A 90 -6.60 -0.59 -6.43
N GLN A 91 -5.98 0.58 -6.38
CA GLN A 91 -6.64 1.86 -6.69
C GLN A 91 -7.34 1.87 -8.07
N ALA A 92 -6.77 1.17 -9.06
CA ALA A 92 -7.36 1.06 -10.40
C ALA A 92 -8.75 0.39 -10.42
N ASN A 93 -9.03 -0.47 -9.44
CA ASN A 93 -10.28 -1.20 -9.29
C ASN A 93 -11.19 -0.60 -8.21
N LEU A 94 -10.88 0.61 -7.74
CA LEU A 94 -11.69 1.36 -6.80
C LEU A 94 -12.46 2.47 -7.50
N GLU A 95 -13.63 2.77 -6.96
CA GLU A 95 -14.34 4.03 -7.20
C GLU A 95 -14.37 4.82 -5.89
N CYS A 96 -13.92 6.07 -5.94
CA CYS A 96 -13.75 6.91 -4.77
C CYS A 96 -14.50 8.24 -4.92
N ASP A 97 -15.08 8.71 -3.82
CA ASP A 97 -15.67 10.05 -3.70
C ASP A 97 -14.92 10.83 -2.63
N ALA A 98 -14.23 11.89 -3.04
CA ALA A 98 -13.46 12.75 -2.14
C ALA A 98 -14.34 13.65 -1.26
N ASN A 99 -15.64 13.79 -1.58
CA ASN A 99 -16.58 14.60 -0.81
C ASN A 99 -17.16 13.85 0.40
N VAL A 100 -17.05 12.51 0.40
CA VAL A 100 -17.54 11.67 1.49
C VAL A 100 -16.34 11.08 2.22
N ILE A 101 -16.23 11.37 3.52
CA ILE A 101 -15.12 10.91 4.35
C ILE A 101 -15.57 9.74 5.22
N GLU A 102 -14.89 8.60 5.10
CA GLU A 102 -15.06 7.43 5.96
C GLU A 102 -13.77 7.22 6.75
N ARG A 103 -13.87 7.29 8.08
CA ARG A 103 -12.74 7.10 9.02
C ARG A 103 -11.52 7.99 8.74
N GLY A 104 -11.75 9.23 8.30
CA GLY A 104 -10.72 10.23 8.04
C GLY A 104 -10.08 10.16 6.66
N LYS A 105 -10.64 9.36 5.73
CA LYS A 105 -10.19 9.25 4.35
C LYS A 105 -11.38 9.30 3.38
N ASP A 106 -11.12 9.65 2.13
CA ASP A 106 -12.07 9.55 1.02
C ASP A 106 -12.71 8.16 0.93
N LEU A 107 -14.03 8.15 0.73
CA LEU A 107 -14.84 6.96 0.62
C LEU A 107 -14.53 6.26 -0.69
N CYS A 108 -13.92 5.08 -0.62
CA CYS A 108 -13.74 4.19 -1.76
C CYS A 108 -14.50 2.87 -1.59
N ARG A 109 -14.97 2.32 -2.72
CA ARG A 109 -15.55 0.98 -2.82
C ARG A 109 -14.96 0.24 -4.03
N ALA A 110 -14.89 -1.08 -3.95
CA ALA A 110 -14.38 -1.90 -5.05
C ALA A 110 -15.41 -2.01 -6.18
N LYS A 111 -14.95 -1.91 -7.43
CA LYS A 111 -15.79 -2.09 -8.61
C LYS A 111 -16.21 -3.55 -8.74
N ALA A 112 -17.49 -3.76 -9.03
CA ALA A 112 -18.11 -5.03 -9.36
C ALA A 112 -18.64 -4.99 -10.80
N ALA A 113 -19.03 -6.14 -11.35
CA ALA A 113 -19.60 -6.20 -12.71
C ALA A 113 -20.87 -5.35 -12.88
N ASN A 114 -21.68 -5.20 -11.81
CA ASN A 114 -22.97 -4.52 -11.84
C ASN A 114 -23.10 -3.43 -10.75
N GLY A 115 -21.98 -2.82 -10.33
CA GLY A 115 -21.99 -1.77 -9.32
C GLY A 115 -20.70 -1.74 -8.48
N LEU A 116 -20.85 -1.46 -7.19
CA LEU A 116 -19.77 -1.32 -6.21
C LEU A 116 -20.01 -2.27 -5.03
N PHE A 117 -18.96 -2.93 -4.54
CA PHE A 117 -19.05 -3.74 -3.33
C PHE A 117 -19.17 -2.86 -2.10
N ASP A 118 -20.18 -3.10 -1.25
CA ASP A 118 -20.29 -2.56 0.11
C ASP A 118 -20.50 -3.70 1.10
N GLY A 119 -19.43 -4.46 1.32
CA GLY A 119 -19.45 -5.67 2.15
C GLY A 119 -20.08 -6.83 1.40
N GLY A 120 -21.17 -7.38 1.95
CA GLY A 120 -21.93 -8.48 1.31
C GLY A 120 -22.91 -8.01 0.23
N ASN A 121 -23.10 -6.69 0.07
CA ASN A 121 -24.06 -6.11 -0.86
C ASN A 121 -23.37 -5.45 -2.06
N ILE A 122 -24.12 -5.28 -3.15
CA ILE A 122 -23.73 -4.47 -4.31
C ILE A 122 -24.59 -3.20 -4.35
N ILE A 123 -23.95 -2.04 -4.37
CA ILE A 123 -24.60 -0.73 -4.49
C ILE A 123 -24.36 -0.15 -5.89
N GLN A 124 -25.24 0.73 -6.36
CA GLN A 124 -25.10 1.36 -7.68
C GLN A 124 -24.29 2.66 -7.62
N ASN A 125 -24.30 3.34 -6.48
CA ASN A 125 -23.62 4.62 -6.30
C ASN A 125 -23.00 4.71 -4.90
N LEU A 126 -21.88 5.44 -4.77
CA LEU A 126 -21.20 5.67 -3.48
C LEU A 126 -22.09 6.35 -2.43
N SER A 127 -23.10 7.12 -2.86
CA SER A 127 -24.09 7.73 -1.96
C SER A 127 -24.94 6.70 -1.20
N GLN A 128 -24.99 5.45 -1.66
CA GLN A 128 -25.71 4.36 -1.00
C GLN A 128 -24.81 3.55 -0.05
N ALA A 129 -23.51 3.86 0.01
CA ALA A 129 -22.57 3.13 0.83
C ALA A 129 -22.85 3.34 2.32
N SER A 130 -22.79 2.24 3.09
CA SER A 130 -22.85 2.32 4.55
C SER A 130 -21.52 2.85 5.09
N VAL A 131 -21.51 4.16 5.38
CA VAL A 131 -20.42 4.84 6.08
C VAL A 131 -20.54 4.62 7.59
N ASN A 132 -19.41 4.33 8.24
CA ASN A 132 -19.27 4.20 9.70
C ASN A 132 -18.02 4.95 10.19
#